data_AF-A0A5D0VJ85-F1
#
_entry.id   AF-A0A5D0VJ85-F1
#
_cell.length_a   1.000
_cell.length_b   1.000
_cell.length_c   1.000
_cell.angle_alpha   90.00
_cell.angle_beta   90.00
_cell.angle_gamma   90.00
#
_symmetry.space_group_name_H-M   'P 1'
#
loop_
_entity.id
_entity.type
_entity.pdbx_description
1 polymer ?
#
loop_
_entity_poly.entity_id
_entity_poly.type
_entity_poly.pdbx_seq_one_letter_code
_entity_poly.pdbx_strand_id
1 'polypeptide(L)'
;MDTSDEPFDRAMLYLRAAGHDTGPETRARLHSMLQARGAEQPALGGGQLLKQIPEWFALHRPRQGRHLPPIARASIGYPRE
;
A
#
# COMPACT_ATOMS: atom_id res chain seq x y z
N MET A 1 -2.55 -0.12 -24.14
CA MET A 1 -2.16 -0.68 -22.83
C MET A 1 -2.53 0.39 -21.82
N ASP A 2 -3.68 0.21 -21.19
CA ASP A 2 -4.36 1.23 -20.38
C ASP A 2 -3.61 1.40 -19.06
N THR A 3 -2.74 2.41 -18.97
CA THR A 3 -1.94 2.74 -17.79
C THR A 3 -2.72 3.62 -16.82
N SER A 4 -4.02 3.37 -16.61
CA SER A 4 -4.86 4.24 -15.77
C SER A 4 -4.75 3.97 -14.26
N ASP A 5 -4.09 2.91 -13.79
CA ASP A 5 -4.40 2.44 -12.43
C ASP A 5 -3.19 2.15 -11.52
N GLU A 6 -1.96 2.48 -11.93
CA GLU A 6 -0.77 2.27 -11.10
C GLU A 6 -0.89 2.83 -9.65
N PRO A 7 -1.52 3.99 -9.38
CA PRO A 7 -1.73 4.45 -8.01
C PRO A 7 -2.90 3.78 -7.27
N PHE A 8 -3.99 3.44 -7.96
CA PHE A 8 -5.17 2.83 -7.31
C PHE A 8 -4.94 1.36 -7.01
N ASP A 9 -4.42 0.58 -7.96
CA ASP A 9 -4.06 -0.83 -7.71
C ASP A 9 -3.04 -0.95 -6.58
N ARG A 10 -2.07 -0.04 -6.53
CA ARG A 10 -1.06 -0.01 -5.47
C ARG A 10 -1.67 0.39 -4.13
N ALA A 11 -2.58 1.36 -4.11
CA ALA A 11 -3.34 1.72 -2.92
C ALA A 11 -4.16 0.53 -2.38
N MET A 12 -4.85 -0.18 -3.26
CA MET A 12 -5.61 -1.39 -2.92
C MET A 12 -4.72 -2.50 -2.35
N LEU A 13 -3.52 -2.69 -2.92
CA LEU A 13 -2.53 -3.63 -2.40
C LEU A 13 -2.10 -3.25 -0.97
N TYR A 14 -1.84 -1.97 -0.71
CA TYR A 14 -1.48 -1.49 0.63
C TYR A 14 -2.62 -1.66 1.64
N LEU A 15 -3.86 -1.37 1.24
CA LEU A 15 -5.05 -1.56 2.10
C LEU A 15 -5.23 -3.04 2.46
N ARG A 16 -5.09 -3.93 1.49
CA ARG A 16 -5.15 -5.38 1.72
C ARG A 16 -4.05 -5.85 2.67
N ALA A 17 -2.82 -5.38 2.48
CA ALA A 17 -1.68 -5.70 3.35
C ALA A 17 -1.86 -5.17 4.78
N ALA A 18 -2.59 -4.06 4.95
CA ALA A 18 -2.94 -3.51 6.26
C ALA A 18 -4.12 -4.26 6.93
N GLY A 19 -4.74 -5.23 6.25
CA GLY A 19 -5.87 -6.00 6.78
C GLY A 19 -7.23 -5.30 6.62
N HIS A 20 -7.33 -4.29 5.76
CA HIS A 20 -8.60 -3.64 5.46
C HIS A 20 -9.41 -4.45 4.44
N ASP A 21 -10.73 -4.41 4.59
CA ASP A 21 -11.63 -4.94 3.59
C ASP A 21 -11.52 -4.12 2.30
N THR A 22 -11.18 -4.82 1.20
CA THR A 22 -11.03 -4.23 -0.14
C THR A 22 -12.28 -4.39 -0.99
N GLY A 23 -13.45 -4.41 -0.36
CA GLY A 23 -14.75 -4.56 -0.99
C GLY A 23 -15.17 -3.35 -1.85
N PRO A 24 -16.35 -3.42 -2.47
CA PRO A 24 -16.84 -2.40 -3.39
C PRO A 24 -16.95 -1.01 -2.74
N GLU A 25 -17.28 -0.94 -1.45
CA GLU A 25 -17.38 0.32 -0.71
C GLU A 25 -16.01 1.00 -0.55
N THR A 26 -14.98 0.25 -0.14
CA THR A 26 -13.60 0.73 -0.05
C THR A 26 -13.07 1.20 -1.40
N ARG A 27 -13.38 0.47 -2.48
CA ARG A 27 -13.01 0.83 -3.85
C ARG A 27 -13.66 2.14 -4.29
N ALA A 28 -14.96 2.30 -4.06
CA ALA A 28 -15.70 3.52 -4.40
C ALA A 28 -15.16 4.73 -3.62
N ARG A 29 -14.88 4.55 -2.33
CA ARG A 29 -14.30 5.60 -1.47
C ARG A 29 -12.91 6.01 -1.93
N LEU A 30 -12.04 5.06 -2.24
CA LEU A 30 -10.70 5.32 -2.77
C LEU A 30 -10.77 6.07 -4.11
N HIS A 31 -11.65 5.63 -5.02
CA HIS A 31 -11.84 6.27 -6.31
C HIS A 31 -12.33 7.73 -6.17
N SER A 32 -13.29 7.98 -5.28
CA SER A 32 -13.79 9.33 -5.00
C SER A 32 -12.69 10.25 -4.43
N MET A 33 -11.87 9.75 -3.51
CA MET A 33 -10.75 10.50 -2.93
C MET A 33 -9.65 10.81 -3.97
N LEU A 34 -9.37 9.86 -4.87
CA LEU A 34 -8.43 10.06 -5.96
C LEU A 34 -8.92 11.11 -6.95
N GLN A 35 -10.20 11.07 -7.32
CA GLN A 35 -10.78 12.08 -8.21
C GLN A 35 -10.81 13.47 -7.58
N ALA A 36 -11.21 13.58 -6.31
CA ALA A 36 -11.20 14.85 -5.59
C ALA A 36 -9.82 15.50 -5.60
N ARG A 37 -8.75 14.71 -5.39
CA ARG A 37 -7.37 15.23 -5.42
C ARG A 37 -6.75 15.38 -6.78
N GLY A 38 -7.11 14.53 -7.75
CA GLY A 38 -6.69 14.72 -9.14
C GLY A 38 -7.16 16.07 -9.68
N ALA A 39 -8.34 16.53 -9.23
CA ALA A 39 -8.87 17.85 -9.54
C ALA A 39 -8.13 19.00 -8.83
N GLU A 40 -7.68 18.82 -7.59
CA GLU A 40 -7.00 19.87 -6.82
C GLU A 40 -5.48 19.94 -7.08
N GLN A 41 -4.81 18.81 -7.31
CA GLN A 41 -3.37 18.72 -7.49
C GLN A 41 -2.98 17.63 -8.50
N PRO A 42 -3.03 17.94 -9.81
CA PRO A 42 -2.71 16.99 -10.88
C PRO A 42 -1.24 16.52 -10.88
N ALA A 43 -0.35 17.17 -10.12
CA ALA A 43 1.08 16.88 -10.05
C ALA A 43 1.49 15.96 -8.87
N LEU A 44 0.55 15.52 -8.02
CA LEU A 44 0.86 14.59 -6.94
C LEU A 44 1.18 13.20 -7.52
N GLY A 45 2.47 12.93 -7.73
CA GLY A 45 2.95 11.61 -8.14
C GLY A 45 2.48 10.52 -7.17
N GLY A 46 2.26 9.31 -7.67
CA GLY A 46 1.64 8.20 -6.92
C GLY A 46 2.28 7.93 -5.55
N GLY A 47 3.58 8.19 -5.38
CA GLY A 47 4.27 8.06 -4.09
C GLY A 47 3.75 9.01 -3.00
N GLN A 48 3.26 10.20 -3.34
CA GLN A 48 2.74 11.16 -2.37
C GLN A 48 1.27 10.89 -2.00
N LEU A 49 0.52 10.31 -2.93
CA LEU A 49 -0.82 9.80 -2.67
C LEU A 49 -0.79 8.65 -1.65
N LEU A 50 0.12 7.69 -1.84
CA LEU A 50 0.26 6.53 -0.94
C LEU A 50 0.58 6.93 0.50
N LYS A 51 1.27 8.08 0.71
CA LYS A 51 1.56 8.60 2.05
C LYS A 51 0.30 9.01 2.82
N GLN A 52 -0.81 9.26 2.13
CA GLN A 52 -2.04 9.79 2.73
C GLN A 52 -3.11 8.72 2.95
N ILE A 53 -2.97 7.56 2.32
CA ILE A 53 -3.83 6.39 2.55
C ILE A 53 -3.94 6.02 4.04
N PRO A 54 -2.85 6.01 4.83
CA PRO A 54 -2.94 5.73 6.26
C PRO A 54 -3.87 6.68 7.01
N GLU A 55 -3.86 7.96 6.65
CA GLU A 55 -4.72 8.96 7.29
C GLU A 55 -6.18 8.80 6.86
N TRP A 56 -6.42 8.45 5.60
CA TRP A 56 -7.77 8.29 5.04
C TRP A 56 -8.52 7.06 5.54
N PHE A 57 -7.79 5.95 5.72
CA PHE A 57 -8.35 4.68 6.15
C PHE A 57 -8.08 4.38 7.62
N ALA A 58 -7.58 5.38 8.37
CA ALA A 58 -7.14 5.23 9.76
C ALA A 58 -6.26 3.99 9.95
N LEU A 59 -5.39 3.71 8.97
CA LEU A 59 -4.50 2.56 9.03
C LEU A 59 -3.64 2.72 10.28
N HIS A 60 -3.66 1.71 11.13
CA HIS A 60 -2.70 1.64 12.22
C HIS A 60 -1.31 1.74 11.58
N ARG A 61 -0.55 2.81 11.88
CA ARG A 61 0.84 2.91 11.39
C ARG A 61 1.49 1.56 11.65
N PRO A 62 2.18 0.97 10.66
CA PRO A 62 2.89 -0.28 10.89
C PRO A 62 3.75 -0.05 12.11
N ARG A 63 3.45 -0.80 13.19
CA ARG A 63 4.10 -0.64 14.49
C ARG A 63 5.61 -0.75 14.22
N GLN A 64 6.31 0.39 14.27
CA GLN A 64 7.77 0.49 14.04
C GLN A 64 8.61 -0.29 15.06
N GLY A 65 7.98 -1.10 15.93
CA GLY A 65 8.62 -1.85 17.00
C GLY A 65 8.33 -3.34 16.98
N ARG A 66 7.90 -3.93 15.85
CA ARG A 66 7.94 -5.40 15.75
C ARG A 66 9.41 -5.77 15.54
N HIS A 67 10.08 -6.11 16.65
CA HIS A 67 11.42 -6.65 16.68
C HIS A 67 11.44 -7.86 15.74
N LEU A 68 11.81 -7.64 14.48
CA LEU A 68 11.98 -8.72 13.52
C LEU A 68 13.07 -9.61 14.12
N PRO A 69 12.88 -10.94 14.18
CA PRO A 69 13.97 -11.80 14.58
C PRO A 69 15.16 -11.46 13.68
N PRO A 70 16.38 -11.30 14.23
CA PRO A 70 17.53 -11.04 13.41
C PRO A 70 17.57 -12.11 12.31
N ILE A 71 17.59 -11.67 11.05
CA ILE A 71 17.76 -12.58 9.92
C ILE A 71 19.19 -13.10 10.04
N ALA A 72 19.37 -14.17 10.81
CA ALA A 72 20.60 -14.91 10.83
C ALA A 72 20.77 -15.50 9.43
N ARG A 73 21.76 -15.02 8.69
CA ARG A 73 22.28 -15.71 7.51
C ARG A 73 22.90 -17.02 7.98
N ALA A 74 22.08 -18.03 8.21
CA ALA A 74 22.58 -19.39 8.25
C ALA A 74 22.84 -19.78 6.78
N SER A 75 24.11 -19.95 6.43
CA SER A 75 24.49 -20.61 5.19
C SER A 75 23.93 -22.03 5.26
N ILE A 76 22.80 -22.29 4.59
CA ILE A 76 22.30 -23.65 4.38
C ILE A 76 23.32 -24.31 3.45
N GLY A 77 24.27 -25.04 4.03
CA GLY A 77 25.16 -25.92 3.28
C GLY A 77 24.33 -27.06 2.72
N TYR A 78 24.00 -26.99 1.43
CA TYR A 78 23.44 -28.13 0.72
C TYR A 78 24.52 -29.23 0.68
N PRO A 79 24.23 -30.46 1.14
CA PRO A 79 25.14 -31.57 0.92
C PRO A 79 25.26 -31.78 -0.59
N ARG A 80 26.49 -31.64 -1.11
CA ARG A 80 26.84 -32.18 -2.41
C ARG A 80 27.04 -33.67 -2.22
N GLU A 81 26.06 -34.45 -2.65
CA GLU A 81 26.27 -35.83 -3.10
C GLU A 81 26.30 -35.84 -4.63
#